data_AF-A0AAR5QHJ7-F1
#
_entry.id   AF-A0AAR5QHJ7-F1
#
_cell.length_a   1.000
_cell.length_b   1.000
_cell.length_c   1.000
_cell.angle_alpha   90.00
_cell.angle_beta   90.00
_cell.angle_gamma   90.00
#
_symmetry.space_group_name_H-M   'P 1'
#
loop_
_entity.id
_entity.type
_entity.pdbx_description
1 polymer ?
#
loop_
_entity_poly.entity_id
_entity_poly.type
_entity_poly.pdbx_seq_one_letter_code
_entity_poly.pdbx_strand_id
1 'polypeptide(L)'
;MSLPNDSRLLETPRKIELKHIEPGKYFHIGIKHGLDVLLSHALHNESLLKNNKVEVLVNVDGLPISDSSSSQLYPILLALFPHNGCITLVGLYHGYEKPKAANEF
;
A
#
# COMPACT_ATOMS: atom_id res chain seq x y z
N MET A 1 0.05 -34.68 -2.66
CA MET A 1 -0.33 -33.37 -2.11
C MET A 1 -1.47 -32.86 -2.97
N SER A 2 -2.71 -32.86 -2.47
CA SER A 2 -3.90 -32.49 -3.24
C SER A 2 -4.13 -30.98 -3.17
N LEU A 3 -4.30 -30.31 -4.32
CA LEU A 3 -4.71 -28.92 -4.36
C LEU A 3 -6.15 -28.76 -3.83
N PRO A 4 -6.50 -27.61 -3.23
CA PRO A 4 -7.88 -27.32 -2.84
C PRO A 4 -8.74 -27.23 -4.10
N ASN A 5 -9.95 -27.78 -4.03
CA ASN A 5 -10.93 -27.79 -5.13
C ASN A 5 -11.56 -26.41 -5.40
N ASP A 6 -11.08 -25.35 -4.72
CA ASP A 6 -11.71 -24.04 -4.68
C ASP A 6 -10.62 -22.97 -4.50
N SER A 7 -10.68 -21.87 -5.25
CA SER A 7 -9.66 -20.80 -5.30
C SER A 7 -9.72 -19.87 -4.07
N ARG A 8 -9.93 -20.44 -2.89
CA ARG A 8 -9.94 -19.66 -1.64
C ARG A 8 -8.50 -19.36 -1.24
N LEU A 9 -8.18 -18.09 -1.08
CA LEU A 9 -6.92 -17.63 -0.52
C LEU A 9 -6.89 -18.07 0.96
N LEU A 10 -6.11 -19.11 1.26
CA LEU A 10 -6.22 -19.89 2.50
C LEU A 10 -5.79 -19.11 3.76
N GLU A 11 -5.13 -17.96 3.60
CA GLU A 11 -4.53 -17.19 4.70
C GLU A 11 -4.90 -15.69 4.69
N THR A 12 -5.98 -15.29 4.00
CA THR A 12 -6.42 -13.89 4.10
C THR A 12 -6.86 -13.57 5.53
N PRO A 13 -6.31 -12.52 6.16
CA PRO A 13 -6.79 -12.05 7.46
C PRO A 13 -8.30 -11.81 7.41
N ARG A 14 -9.06 -12.55 8.22
CA ARG A 14 -10.53 -12.46 8.24
C ARG A 14 -11.04 -11.21 8.96
N LYS A 15 -10.16 -10.56 9.72
CA LYS A 15 -10.41 -9.28 10.38
C LYS A 15 -9.25 -8.35 10.09
N ILE A 16 -9.60 -7.15 9.70
CA ILE A 16 -8.68 -6.08 9.35
C ILE A 16 -9.19 -4.84 10.06
N GLU A 17 -8.31 -4.11 10.73
CA GLU A 17 -8.67 -2.83 11.35
C GLU A 17 -8.79 -1.77 10.24
N LEU A 18 -10.02 -1.32 10.02
CA LEU A 18 -10.33 -0.25 9.07
C LEU A 18 -10.67 1.02 9.85
N LYS A 19 -10.00 2.11 9.48
CA LYS A 19 -10.31 3.45 9.94
C LYS A 19 -11.42 4.03 9.06
N HIS A 20 -12.47 4.57 9.66
CA HIS A 20 -13.46 5.34 8.90
C HIS A 20 -12.83 6.67 8.51
N ILE A 21 -12.78 6.97 7.22
CA ILE A 21 -12.29 8.22 6.66
C ILE A 21 -13.34 8.69 5.69
N GLU A 22 -14.11 9.71 6.08
CA GLU A 22 -15.31 10.09 5.36
C GLU A 22 -15.01 10.38 3.87
N PRO A 23 -15.77 9.77 2.94
CA PRO A 23 -16.93 8.87 3.12
C PRO A 23 -16.61 7.37 3.03
N GLY A 24 -15.33 7.01 2.96
CA GLY A 24 -14.84 5.66 2.77
C GLY A 24 -14.16 5.06 4.00
N LYS A 25 -13.26 4.11 3.72
CA LYS A 25 -12.51 3.36 4.72
C LYS A 25 -11.05 3.33 4.34
N TYR A 26 -10.19 3.39 5.34
CA TYR A 26 -8.76 3.33 5.19
C TYR A 26 -8.18 2.13 5.95
N PHE A 27 -7.31 1.40 5.29
CA PHE A 27 -6.50 0.34 5.87
C PHE A 27 -5.06 0.83 6.00
N HIS A 28 -4.54 0.85 7.24
CA HIS A 28 -3.19 1.28 7.52
C HIS A 28 -2.24 0.08 7.63
N ILE A 29 -1.17 0.09 6.83
CA ILE A 29 -0.08 -0.89 6.93
C ILE A 29 1.14 -0.22 7.61
N GLY A 30 1.45 1.01 7.21
CA GLY A 30 2.43 1.87 7.85
C GLY A 30 3.74 2.00 7.08
N ILE A 31 4.29 3.21 7.09
CA ILE A 31 5.55 3.56 6.41
C ILE A 31 6.72 2.76 6.98
N LYS A 32 6.76 2.53 8.29
CA LYS A 32 7.84 1.73 8.91
C LYS A 32 7.91 0.33 8.30
N HIS A 33 6.77 -0.37 8.24
CA HIS A 33 6.71 -1.70 7.64
C HIS A 33 7.12 -1.66 6.16
N GLY A 34 6.61 -0.69 5.41
CA GLY A 34 7.01 -0.50 4.02
C GLY A 34 8.51 -0.26 3.86
N LEU A 35 9.11 0.54 4.73
CA LEU A 35 10.53 0.81 4.71
C LEU A 35 11.35 -0.44 5.05
N ASP A 36 10.94 -1.22 6.07
CA ASP A 36 11.59 -2.48 6.42
C ASP A 36 11.60 -3.43 5.21
N VAL A 37 10.47 -3.54 4.49
CA VAL A 37 10.36 -4.31 3.24
C VAL A 37 11.32 -3.77 2.17
N LEU A 38 11.22 -2.49 1.84
CA LEU A 38 12.03 -1.88 0.78
C LEU A 38 13.53 -1.99 1.07
N LEU A 39 13.95 -1.73 2.31
CA LEU A 39 15.35 -1.83 2.71
C LEU A 39 15.86 -3.26 2.62
N SER A 40 15.06 -4.25 3.03
CA SER A 40 15.44 -5.67 2.91
C SER A 40 15.72 -6.09 1.46
N HIS A 41 14.99 -5.53 0.50
CA HIS A 41 15.24 -5.74 -0.93
C HIS A 41 16.42 -4.91 -1.46
N ALA A 42 16.77 -3.82 -0.79
CA ALA A 42 17.80 -2.89 -1.22
C ALA A 42 19.18 -3.11 -0.54
N LEU A 43 19.32 -4.09 0.36
CA LEU A 43 20.56 -4.36 1.11
C LEU A 43 21.79 -4.61 0.22
N HIS A 44 21.62 -4.99 -1.04
CA HIS A 44 22.71 -5.17 -1.99
C HIS A 44 23.14 -3.89 -2.73
N ASN A 45 22.48 -2.76 -2.47
CA ASN A 45 22.68 -1.52 -3.21
C ASN A 45 23.47 -0.51 -2.38
N GLU A 46 24.81 -0.60 -2.47
CA GLU A 46 25.73 0.24 -1.66
C GLU A 46 25.52 1.75 -1.83
N SER A 47 24.92 2.19 -2.95
CA SER A 47 24.63 3.60 -3.20
C SER A 47 23.66 4.21 -2.18
N LEU A 48 22.71 3.41 -1.67
CA LEU A 48 21.71 3.86 -0.68
C LEU A 48 22.29 3.99 0.73
N LEU A 49 23.35 3.24 1.05
CA LEU A 49 23.98 3.22 2.37
C LEU A 49 25.01 4.35 2.56
N LYS A 50 25.45 5.00 1.47
CA LYS A 50 26.55 5.99 1.51
C LYS A 50 26.17 7.32 2.14
N ASN A 51 24.90 7.71 2.13
CA ASN A 51 24.50 9.09 2.44
C ASN A 51 23.78 9.27 3.78
N ASN A 52 23.66 8.25 4.65
CA ASN A 52 22.92 8.29 5.93
C ASN A 52 21.52 8.94 5.82
N LYS A 53 20.96 8.99 4.60
CA LYS A 53 19.71 9.64 4.25
C LYS A 53 18.93 8.65 3.41
N VAL A 54 17.69 8.40 3.83
CA VAL A 54 16.74 7.63 3.05
C VAL A 54 15.76 8.61 2.43
N GLU A 55 15.74 8.65 1.11
CA GLU A 55 14.74 9.39 0.35
C GLU A 55 13.68 8.40 -0.14
N VAL A 56 12.42 8.77 0.04
CA VAL A 56 11.29 7.93 -0.35
C VAL A 56 10.37 8.69 -1.30
N LEU A 57 9.77 7.96 -2.21
CA LEU A 57 8.69 8.43 -3.05
C LEU A 57 7.38 7.88 -2.51
N VAL A 58 6.43 8.76 -2.23
CA VAL A 58 5.07 8.41 -1.84
C VAL A 58 4.15 8.72 -3.00
N ASN A 59 3.39 7.72 -3.45
CA ASN A 59 2.40 7.88 -4.51
C ASN A 59 1.02 7.50 -4.00
N VAL A 60 0.02 8.30 -4.32
CA VAL A 60 -1.40 8.03 -4.03
C VAL A 60 -2.16 8.23 -5.32
N ASP A 61 -2.64 7.13 -5.90
CA ASP A 61 -3.37 7.16 -7.18
C ASP A 61 -4.77 6.60 -6.98
N GLY A 62 -5.76 7.15 -7.69
CA GLY A 62 -7.15 6.72 -7.61
C GLY A 62 -7.50 5.81 -8.77
N LEU A 63 -7.78 4.53 -8.48
CA LEU A 63 -8.12 3.53 -9.47
C LEU A 63 -9.59 3.10 -9.35
N PRO A 64 -10.41 3.22 -10.41
CA PRO A 64 -11.75 2.63 -10.42
C PRO A 64 -11.64 1.10 -10.33
N ILE A 65 -12.45 0.49 -9.45
CA ILE A 65 -12.47 -0.98 -9.27
C ILE A 65 -13.39 -1.65 -10.29
N SER A 66 -14.40 -0.91 -10.75
CA SER A 66 -15.48 -1.45 -11.58
C SER A 66 -16.05 -0.34 -12.46
N ASP A 67 -16.35 -0.68 -13.72
CA ASP A 67 -16.96 0.24 -14.68
C ASP A 67 -18.44 0.52 -14.40
N SER A 68 -19.10 -0.35 -13.62
CA SER A 68 -20.54 -0.27 -13.33
C SER A 68 -20.85 0.35 -11.97
N SER A 69 -19.84 0.78 -11.20
CA SER A 69 -20.01 1.50 -9.93
C SER A 69 -18.99 2.62 -9.79
N SER A 70 -19.27 3.62 -8.97
CA SER A 70 -18.28 4.67 -8.63
C SER A 70 -17.23 4.20 -7.62
N SER A 71 -17.10 2.90 -7.37
CA SER A 71 -16.18 2.34 -6.39
C SER A 71 -14.73 2.55 -6.81
N GLN A 72 -13.93 3.16 -5.94
CA GLN A 72 -12.54 3.55 -6.18
C GLN A 72 -11.63 3.05 -5.07
N LEU A 73 -10.43 2.60 -5.45
CA LEU A 73 -9.33 2.31 -4.54
C LEU A 73 -8.23 3.34 -4.70
N TYR A 74 -7.66 3.75 -3.58
CA TYR A 74 -6.54 4.65 -3.51
C TYR A 74 -5.39 3.97 -2.76
N PRO A 75 -4.55 3.19 -3.47
CA PRO A 75 -3.32 2.66 -2.88
C PRO A 75 -2.36 3.79 -2.54
N ILE A 76 -1.83 3.74 -1.32
CA ILE A 76 -0.71 4.56 -0.89
C ILE A 76 0.54 3.70 -1.01
N LEU A 77 1.37 4.05 -1.99
CA LEU A 77 2.56 3.30 -2.38
C LEU A 77 3.83 4.02 -1.93
N LEU A 78 4.82 3.24 -1.50
CA LEU A 78 6.13 3.72 -1.08
C LEU A 78 7.21 3.07 -1.95
N ALA A 79 8.21 3.86 -2.37
CA ALA A 79 9.41 3.39 -3.05
C ALA A 79 10.64 4.12 -2.53
N LEU A 80 11.83 3.55 -2.71
CA LEU A 80 13.09 4.22 -2.38
C LEU A 80 13.55 5.08 -3.57
N PHE A 81 14.04 6.28 -3.29
CA PHE A 81 14.69 7.11 -4.32
C PHE A 81 16.22 6.96 -4.22
N PRO A 82 16.96 6.89 -5.35
CA PRO A 82 16.49 6.87 -6.74
C PRO A 82 16.05 5.48 -7.25
N HIS A 83 16.00 4.48 -6.36
CA HIS A 83 15.76 3.09 -6.73
C HIS A 83 14.26 2.72 -6.74
N ASN A 84 13.58 3.07 -7.85
CA ASN A 84 12.13 2.85 -7.99
C ASN A 84 11.76 1.42 -8.42
N GLY A 85 12.72 0.48 -8.48
CA GLY A 85 12.48 -0.90 -8.91
C GLY A 85 11.70 -1.75 -7.89
N CYS A 86 11.54 -1.26 -6.66
CA CYS A 86 10.76 -1.89 -5.61
C CYS A 86 9.73 -0.91 -5.06
N ILE A 87 8.47 -1.32 -5.03
CA ILE A 87 7.32 -0.55 -4.56
C ILE A 87 6.58 -1.42 -3.55
N THR A 88 6.10 -0.83 -2.47
CA THR A 88 5.28 -1.52 -1.47
C THR A 88 4.05 -0.70 -1.11
N LEU A 89 2.98 -1.38 -0.69
CA LEU A 89 1.74 -0.76 -0.23
C LEU A 89 1.89 -0.43 1.26
N VAL A 90 1.69 0.83 1.62
CA VAL A 90 1.76 1.30 3.02
C VAL A 90 0.40 1.76 3.57
N GLY A 91 -0.59 1.86 2.70
CA GLY A 91 -1.97 2.08 3.08
C GLY A 91 -2.90 1.93 1.88
N LEU A 92 -4.18 1.79 2.15
CA LEU A 92 -5.19 1.61 1.11
C LEU A 92 -6.48 2.30 1.54
N TYR A 93 -6.97 3.23 0.75
CA TYR A 93 -8.31 3.79 0.94
C TYR A 93 -9.28 3.20 -0.08
N HIS A 94 -10.51 2.96 0.34
CA HIS A 94 -11.63 2.55 -0.49
C HIS A 94 -12.82 3.46 -0.24
N GLY A 95 -13.46 3.94 -1.30
CA GLY A 95 -14.70 4.71 -1.21
C GLY A 95 -15.36 4.85 -2.58
N TYR A 96 -16.54 5.46 -2.59
CA TYR A 96 -17.26 5.77 -3.84
C TYR A 96 -16.90 7.17 -4.39
N GLU A 97 -16.07 7.89 -3.66
CA GLU A 97 -15.51 9.20 -4.00
C GLU A 97 -14.20 9.42 -3.22
N LYS A 98 -13.50 10.51 -3.56
CA LYS A 98 -12.27 10.93 -2.87
C LYS A 98 -12.56 11.21 -1.39
N PRO A 99 -11.61 10.92 -0.49
CA PRO A 99 -11.75 11.27 0.91
C PRO A 99 -11.87 12.79 1.06
N LYS A 100 -12.80 13.25 1.92
CA LYS A 100 -13.05 14.68 2.11
C LYS A 100 -11.87 15.40 2.76
N ALA A 101 -11.14 14.70 3.62
CA ALA A 101 -9.97 15.20 4.30
C ALA A 101 -8.78 14.25 4.09
N ALA A 102 -7.92 14.58 3.13
CA ALA A 102 -6.73 13.79 2.82
C ALA A 102 -5.64 13.80 3.92
N ASN A 103 -5.85 14.51 5.02
CA ASN A 103 -4.92 14.53 6.15
C ASN A 103 -5.38 13.64 7.32
N GLU A 104 -6.52 12.97 7.18
CA GLU A 104 -7.07 12.14 8.26
C GLU A 104 -6.49 10.72 8.28
N PHE A 105 -5.52 10.37 7.43
CA PHE A 105 -4.90 9.04 7.37
C PHE A 105 -4.06 8.72 8.60
#